data_AF-W7DFV7-F1
#
_entry.id   AF-W7DFV7-F1
#
_cell.length_a   1.000
_cell.length_b   1.000
_cell.length_c   1.000
_cell.angle_alpha   90.00
_cell.angle_beta   90.00
_cell.angle_gamma   90.00
#
_symmetry.space_group_name_H-M   'P 1'
#
loop_
_entity.id
_entity.type
_entity.pdbx_description
1 polymer ?
#
loop_
_entity_poly.entity_id
_entity_poly.type
_entity_poly.pdbx_seq_one_letter_code
_entity_poly.pdbx_strand_id
1 'polypeptide(L)'
;MELTVFGHWGGYPLANDGTSSYLLREGDFHLLIDVGASAVSIMQNYLNPNDLDAVIISHYHPDHVADVGILQHVRLLSDTTNKPPVLPIYAHKEDARGYSYLDMEGVTKAHEYRENEEIQIGPFQIRFFKKPFILCHVMRCVLRRMEKC
;
A
#
# COMPACT_ATOMS: atom_id res chain seq x y z
N MET A 1 16.13 -5.31 -4.34
CA MET A 1 14.77 -4.81 -4.56
C MET A 1 14.07 -5.74 -5.51
N GLU A 2 12.96 -6.32 -5.07
CA GLU A 2 12.12 -7.24 -5.84
C GLU A 2 10.71 -6.65 -5.94
N LEU A 3 10.08 -6.80 -7.11
CA LEU A 3 8.70 -6.35 -7.36
C LEU A 3 7.84 -7.57 -7.73
N THR A 4 6.78 -7.81 -6.96
CA THR A 4 5.76 -8.82 -7.26
C THR A 4 4.46 -8.12 -7.64
N VAL A 5 3.82 -8.56 -8.71
CA VAL A 5 2.53 -8.00 -9.17
C VAL A 5 1.40 -8.88 -8.66
N PHE A 6 0.50 -8.34 -7.86
CA PHE A 6 -0.73 -9.03 -7.43
C PHE A 6 -1.92 -8.70 -8.31
N GLY A 7 -1.89 -7.56 -8.99
CA GLY A 7 -2.86 -7.23 -10.02
C GLY A 7 -2.45 -6.01 -10.83
N HIS A 8 -2.97 -5.93 -12.04
CA HIS A 8 -2.57 -4.93 -13.03
C HIS A 8 -3.72 -4.42 -13.91
N TRP A 9 -4.94 -4.95 -13.73
CA TRP A 9 -6.10 -4.50 -14.49
C TRP A 9 -6.59 -3.13 -14.01
N GLY A 10 -6.92 -2.26 -14.97
CA GLY A 10 -7.52 -0.95 -14.69
C GLY A 10 -9.05 -1.02 -14.65
N GLY A 11 -9.64 -0.34 -13.68
CA GLY A 11 -11.09 -0.23 -13.50
C GLY A 11 -11.74 -1.42 -12.79
N TYR A 12 -11.52 -2.66 -13.25
CA TYR A 12 -12.06 -3.87 -12.64
C TYR A 12 -11.21 -5.11 -12.96
N PRO A 13 -11.22 -6.15 -12.11
CA PRO A 13 -10.43 -7.36 -12.35
C PRO A 13 -11.07 -8.25 -13.42
N LEU A 14 -10.24 -8.96 -14.19
CA LEU A 14 -10.69 -10.10 -14.99
C LEU A 14 -10.75 -11.38 -14.14
N ALA A 15 -11.32 -12.45 -14.73
CA ALA A 15 -11.48 -13.72 -14.05
C ALA A 15 -10.14 -14.26 -13.50
N ASN A 16 -10.12 -14.53 -12.20
CA ASN A 16 -8.96 -15.05 -11.45
C ASN A 16 -7.75 -14.10 -11.40
N ASP A 17 -7.97 -12.79 -11.55
CA ASP A 17 -6.93 -11.77 -11.53
C ASP A 17 -7.31 -10.61 -10.61
N GLY A 18 -6.39 -9.66 -10.40
CA GLY A 18 -6.58 -8.49 -9.56
C GLY A 18 -6.42 -7.17 -10.32
N THR A 19 -6.87 -6.08 -9.71
CA THR A 19 -6.53 -4.72 -10.15
C THR A 19 -5.25 -4.23 -9.48
N SER A 20 -4.83 -3.00 -9.75
CA SER A 20 -3.59 -2.39 -9.27
C SER A 20 -3.22 -2.77 -7.83
N SER A 21 -2.19 -3.61 -7.70
CA SER A 21 -1.53 -3.91 -6.43
C SER A 21 -0.16 -4.53 -6.67
N TYR A 22 0.86 -3.93 -6.06
CA TYR A 22 2.26 -4.27 -6.32
C TYR A 22 3.03 -4.34 -5.00
N LEU A 23 3.67 -5.47 -4.74
CA LEU A 23 4.52 -5.65 -3.56
C LEU A 23 5.97 -5.33 -3.91
N LEU A 24 6.55 -4.35 -3.25
CA LEU A 24 7.97 -4.03 -3.30
C LEU A 24 8.68 -4.60 -2.07
N ARG A 25 9.70 -5.43 -2.29
CA ARG A 25 10.48 -6.07 -1.22
C ARG A 25 11.93 -5.64 -1.26
N GLU A 26 12.50 -5.39 -0.08
CA GLU A 26 13.94 -5.21 0.13
C GLU A 26 14.33 -5.84 1.47
N GLY A 27 15.08 -6.95 1.41
CA GLY A 27 15.36 -7.75 2.61
C GLY A 27 14.05 -8.25 3.24
N ASP A 28 13.89 -7.97 4.53
CA ASP A 28 12.71 -8.34 5.31
C ASP A 28 11.62 -7.24 5.30
N PHE A 29 11.78 -6.19 4.49
CA PHE A 29 10.80 -5.09 4.41
C PHE A 29 9.84 -5.27 3.22
N HIS A 30 8.54 -5.16 3.49
CA HIS A 30 7.43 -5.37 2.56
C HIS A 30 6.55 -4.13 2.44
N LEU A 31 6.65 -3.43 1.30
CA LEU A 31 5.82 -2.27 0.96
C LEU A 31 4.79 -2.65 -0.09
N LEU A 32 3.51 -2.57 0.24
CA LEU A 32 2.43 -2.73 -0.73
C LEU A 32 2.05 -1.38 -1.36
N ILE A 33 2.04 -1.31 -2.69
CA ILE A 33 1.60 -0.16 -3.46
C ILE A 33 0.22 -0.47 -4.03
N ASP A 34 -0.78 0.28 -3.58
CA ASP A 34 -2.22 0.08 -3.86
C ASP A 34 -2.78 -1.28 -3.39
N VAL A 35 -4.05 -1.28 -3.00
CA VAL A 35 -4.78 -2.43 -2.47
C VAL A 35 -6.06 -2.61 -3.27
N GLY A 36 -5.88 -2.81 -4.58
CA GLY A 36 -6.95 -3.04 -5.55
C GLY A 36 -7.74 -4.32 -5.30
N ALA A 37 -8.76 -4.55 -6.12
CA ALA A 37 -9.63 -5.72 -6.02
C ALA A 37 -8.83 -7.01 -6.13
N SER A 38 -9.13 -7.96 -5.23
CA SER A 38 -8.51 -9.28 -5.13
C SER A 38 -7.05 -9.29 -4.65
N ALA A 39 -6.45 -8.14 -4.37
CA ALA A 39 -5.08 -8.02 -3.88
C ALA A 39 -4.82 -8.87 -2.64
N VAL A 40 -5.71 -8.83 -1.64
CA VAL A 40 -5.50 -9.54 -0.35
C VAL A 40 -5.64 -11.05 -0.51
N SER A 41 -6.52 -11.51 -1.39
CA SER A 41 -6.63 -12.94 -1.69
C SER A 41 -5.42 -13.45 -2.45
N ILE A 42 -4.95 -12.70 -3.45
CA ILE A 42 -3.81 -13.11 -4.28
C ILE A 42 -2.51 -13.07 -3.47
N MET A 43 -2.31 -12.04 -2.64
CA MET A 43 -1.07 -11.87 -1.89
C MET A 43 -0.80 -13.01 -0.91
N GLN A 44 -1.83 -13.66 -0.37
CA GLN A 44 -1.70 -14.78 0.57
C GLN A 44 -0.93 -15.98 -0.01
N ASN A 45 -0.79 -16.07 -1.33
CA ASN A 45 0.06 -17.08 -1.98
C ASN A 45 1.57 -16.75 -1.88
N TYR A 46 1.93 -15.52 -1.50
CA TYR A 46 3.29 -14.99 -1.53
C TYR A 46 3.74 -14.38 -0.19
N LEU A 47 2.82 -13.81 0.57
CA LEU A 47 3.05 -13.08 1.82
C LEU A 47 1.81 -13.14 2.71
N ASN A 48 1.97 -13.39 4.01
CA ASN A 48 0.87 -13.22 4.95
C ASN A 48 0.54 -11.72 5.08
N PRO A 49 -0.72 -11.27 4.94
CA PRO A 49 -1.07 -9.84 5.07
C PRO A 49 -0.65 -9.20 6.40
N ASN A 50 -0.43 -10.01 7.45
CA ASN A 50 0.10 -9.54 8.74
C ASN A 50 1.59 -9.17 8.69
N ASP A 51 2.34 -9.70 7.72
CA ASP A 51 3.78 -9.45 7.54
C ASP A 51 4.07 -8.17 6.74
N LEU A 52 3.04 -7.44 6.29
CA LEU A 52 3.24 -6.12 5.69
C LEU A 52 3.77 -5.12 6.71
N ASP A 53 4.80 -4.37 6.30
CA ASP A 53 5.35 -3.26 7.08
C ASP A 53 4.68 -1.92 6.77
N ALA A 54 4.28 -1.71 5.52
CA ALA A 54 3.65 -0.47 5.09
C ALA A 54 2.80 -0.67 3.83
N VAL A 55 1.82 0.22 3.68
CA VAL A 55 1.03 0.37 2.45
C VAL A 55 1.17 1.81 1.96
N ILE A 56 1.18 2.02 0.66
CA ILE A 56 1.07 3.34 0.06
C ILE A 56 0.00 3.35 -1.02
N ILE A 57 -0.91 4.33 -0.97
CA ILE A 57 -2.05 4.47 -1.87
C ILE A 57 -1.81 5.64 -2.80
N SER A 58 -1.86 5.41 -4.11
CA SER A 58 -1.65 6.43 -5.14
C SER A 58 -2.83 7.39 -5.26
N HIS A 59 -4.05 6.86 -5.16
CA HIS A 59 -5.34 7.55 -5.17
C HIS A 59 -6.48 6.60 -4.79
N TYR A 60 -7.70 7.12 -4.72
CA TYR A 60 -8.86 6.44 -4.11
C TYR A 60 -9.87 5.87 -5.11
N HIS A 61 -9.47 5.62 -6.36
CA HIS A 61 -10.36 4.88 -7.26
C HIS A 61 -10.52 3.42 -6.81
N PRO A 62 -11.70 2.81 -7.02
CA PRO A 62 -11.99 1.47 -6.50
C PRO A 62 -10.96 0.40 -6.90
N ASP A 63 -10.43 0.46 -8.12
CA ASP A 63 -9.41 -0.46 -8.62
C ASP A 63 -8.02 -0.31 -7.94
N HIS A 64 -7.85 0.66 -7.05
CA HIS A 64 -6.64 0.86 -6.25
C HIS A 64 -6.87 0.67 -4.73
N VAL A 65 -8.13 0.61 -4.27
CA VAL A 65 -8.43 0.58 -2.81
C VAL A 65 -9.52 -0.41 -2.39
N ALA A 66 -10.10 -1.18 -3.32
CA ALA A 66 -11.25 -2.07 -3.04
C ALA A 66 -10.99 -3.05 -1.89
N ASP A 67 -9.76 -3.55 -1.74
CA ASP A 67 -9.41 -4.53 -0.72
C ASP A 67 -8.86 -3.89 0.58
N VAL A 68 -8.79 -2.56 0.72
CA VAL A 68 -8.28 -1.91 1.96
C VAL A 68 -9.06 -2.38 3.19
N GLY A 69 -10.39 -2.40 3.11
CA GLY A 69 -11.24 -2.89 4.21
C GLY A 69 -11.06 -4.38 4.49
N ILE A 70 -10.72 -5.17 3.47
CA ILE A 70 -10.43 -6.60 3.62
C ILE A 70 -9.08 -6.78 4.31
N LEU A 71 -8.06 -6.02 3.91
CA LEU A 71 -6.74 -6.01 4.55
C LEU A 71 -6.84 -5.64 6.03
N GLN A 72 -7.60 -4.59 6.33
CA GLN A 72 -7.91 -4.18 7.71
C GLN A 72 -8.56 -5.33 8.50
N HIS A 73 -9.57 -6.01 7.95
CA HIS A 73 -10.22 -7.13 8.62
C HIS A 73 -9.28 -8.33 8.84
N VAL A 74 -8.44 -8.68 7.87
CA VAL A 74 -7.46 -9.77 8.06
C VAL A 74 -6.54 -9.47 9.24
N ARG A 75 -6.08 -8.23 9.38
CA ARG A 75 -5.23 -7.80 10.51
C ARG A 75 -6.00 -7.65 11.82
N LEU A 76 -7.26 -7.22 11.78
CA LEU A 76 -8.12 -7.12 12.96
C LEU A 76 -8.40 -8.50 13.57
N LEU A 77 -8.62 -9.49 12.71
CA LEU A 77 -8.96 -10.87 13.09
C LEU A 77 -7.72 -11.77 13.29
N SER A 78 -6.51 -11.22 13.22
CA SER A 78 -5.28 -11.95 13.49
C SER A 78 -5.26 -12.51 14.92
N ASP A 79 -4.56 -13.62 15.14
CA ASP A 79 -4.42 -14.25 16.45
C ASP A 79 -3.95 -13.25 17.52
N THR A 80 -4.65 -13.25 18.65
CA THR A 80 -4.39 -12.36 19.79
C THR A 80 -3.03 -12.59 20.44
N THR A 81 -2.42 -13.77 20.27
CA THR A 81 -1.09 -14.05 20.81
C THR A 81 0.04 -13.44 19.98
N ASN A 82 -0.21 -13.15 18.69
CA ASN A 82 0.75 -12.58 17.75
C ASN A 82 0.11 -11.47 16.92
N LYS A 83 -0.51 -10.49 17.60
CA LYS A 83 -1.14 -9.36 16.93
C LYS A 83 -0.07 -8.56 16.18
N PRO A 84 -0.22 -8.31 14.86
CA PRO A 84 0.75 -7.56 14.10
C PRO A 84 0.73 -6.08 14.56
N PRO A 85 1.81 -5.33 14.34
CA PRO A 85 1.84 -3.90 14.64
C PRO A 85 0.78 -3.15 13.83
N VAL A 86 0.42 -1.94 14.29
CA VAL A 86 -0.46 -1.05 13.53
C VAL A 86 0.19 -0.75 12.18
N LEU A 87 -0.49 -1.07 11.09
CA LEU A 87 0.03 -0.92 9.73
C LEU A 87 -0.06 0.55 9.28
N PRO A 88 1.06 1.23 9.00
CA PRO A 88 1.02 2.56 8.41
C PRO A 88 0.56 2.49 6.94
N ILE A 89 -0.44 3.28 6.60
CA ILE A 89 -0.95 3.46 5.24
C ILE A 89 -0.71 4.91 4.81
N TYR A 90 0.18 5.10 3.85
CA TYR A 90 0.57 6.42 3.34
C TYR A 90 -0.32 6.82 2.17
N ALA A 91 -0.94 8.01 2.24
CA ALA A 91 -1.83 8.49 1.19
C ALA A 91 -1.93 10.03 1.18
N HIS A 92 -2.42 10.63 0.09
CA HIS A 92 -2.71 12.06 0.05
C HIS A 92 -4.07 12.39 0.69
N LYS A 93 -4.25 13.59 1.26
CA LYS A 93 -5.52 14.03 1.90
C LYS A 93 -6.54 14.70 0.98
N GLU A 94 -6.29 14.72 -0.33
CA GLU A 94 -7.18 15.42 -1.28
C GLU A 94 -8.57 14.77 -1.43
N ASP A 95 -8.74 13.50 -1.03
CA ASP A 95 -10.05 12.89 -0.79
C ASP A 95 -10.18 12.61 0.72
N ALA A 96 -10.95 13.45 1.41
CA ALA A 96 -11.14 13.32 2.86
C ALA A 96 -11.82 12.00 3.25
N ARG A 97 -12.77 11.50 2.44
CA ARG A 97 -13.48 10.25 2.72
C ARG A 97 -12.52 9.08 2.55
N GLY A 98 -11.85 9.02 1.40
CA GLY A 98 -10.85 8.00 1.10
C GLY A 98 -9.76 7.93 2.15
N TYR A 99 -9.18 9.08 2.52
CA TYR A 99 -8.13 9.15 3.54
C TYR A 99 -8.63 8.67 4.91
N SER A 100 -9.82 9.11 5.33
CA SER A 100 -10.39 8.71 6.64
C SER A 100 -10.64 7.20 6.74
N TYR A 101 -10.95 6.54 5.63
CA TYR A 101 -11.21 5.11 5.57
C TYR A 101 -9.96 4.25 5.82
N LEU A 102 -8.76 4.82 5.64
CA LEU A 102 -7.50 4.12 5.84
C LEU A 102 -7.14 3.95 7.33
N ASP A 103 -7.78 4.70 8.23
CA ASP A 103 -7.55 4.64 9.67
C ASP A 103 -8.53 3.65 10.33
N MET A 104 -7.99 2.67 11.07
CA MET A 104 -8.77 1.73 11.86
C MET A 104 -8.05 1.54 13.20
N GLU A 105 -8.71 1.94 14.29
CA GLU A 105 -8.10 2.00 15.61
C GLU A 105 -7.44 0.68 16.02
N GLY A 106 -6.13 0.74 16.31
CA GLY A 106 -5.34 -0.42 16.72
C GLY A 106 -5.09 -1.46 15.61
N VAL A 107 -5.34 -1.13 14.34
CA VAL A 107 -5.14 -2.01 13.18
C VAL A 107 -4.34 -1.32 12.07
N THR A 108 -4.79 -0.17 11.58
CA THR A 108 -4.12 0.61 10.53
C THR A 108 -4.09 2.09 10.89
N LYS A 109 -3.07 2.83 10.43
CA LYS A 109 -2.96 4.27 10.65
C LYS A 109 -2.68 5.01 9.35
N ALA A 110 -3.49 6.02 9.04
CA ALA A 110 -3.29 6.85 7.86
C ALA A 110 -2.18 7.90 8.09
N HIS A 111 -1.20 7.96 7.18
CA HIS A 111 -0.13 8.95 7.15
C HIS A 111 -0.21 9.78 5.86
N GLU A 112 -0.18 11.10 6.00
CA GLU A 112 -0.23 11.99 4.84
C GLU A 112 1.11 12.02 4.13
N TYR A 113 1.09 11.92 2.79
CA TYR A 113 2.18 12.41 1.95
C TYR A 113 1.69 13.57 1.09
N ARG A 114 2.63 14.41 0.61
CA ARG A 114 2.35 15.52 -0.30
C ARG A 114 3.18 15.41 -1.58
N GLU A 115 2.67 16.01 -2.66
CA GLU A 115 3.28 15.92 -3.99
C GLU A 115 4.76 16.33 -4.03
N ASN A 116 5.12 17.43 -3.36
CA ASN A 116 6.47 17.99 -3.39
C ASN A 116 7.38 17.45 -2.29
N GLU A 117 6.92 16.45 -1.54
CA GLU A 117 7.68 15.83 -0.48
C GLU A 117 8.40 14.58 -0.97
N GLU A 118 9.51 14.31 -0.32
CA GLU A 118 10.18 13.02 -0.37
C GLU A 118 10.03 12.37 0.99
N ILE A 119 9.46 11.17 1.00
CA ILE A 119 9.25 10.43 2.24
C ILE A 119 10.12 9.19 2.26
N GLN A 120 10.49 8.78 3.48
CA GLN A 120 11.17 7.52 3.70
C GLN A 120 10.17 6.51 4.30
N ILE A 121 10.04 5.37 3.64
CA ILE A 121 9.27 4.22 4.13
C ILE A 121 10.22 3.02 4.17
N GLY A 122 10.69 2.66 5.36
CA GLY A 122 11.72 1.64 5.53
C GLY A 122 12.98 1.95 4.70
N PRO A 123 13.43 1.03 3.83
CA PRO A 123 14.60 1.22 2.97
C PRO A 123 14.30 2.04 1.70
N PHE A 124 13.04 2.40 1.45
CA PHE A 124 12.60 3.11 0.26
C PHE A 124 12.52 4.61 0.49
N GLN A 125 13.07 5.37 -0.44
CA GLN A 125 12.87 6.80 -0.60
C GLN A 125 11.89 7.01 -1.75
N ILE A 126 10.77 7.68 -1.46
CA ILE A 126 9.64 7.81 -2.39
C ILE A 126 9.37 9.28 -2.69
N ARG A 127 9.28 9.60 -3.98
CA ARG A 127 8.87 10.91 -4.48
C ARG A 127 7.59 10.79 -5.28
N PHE A 128 6.77 11.84 -5.23
CA PHE A 128 5.47 11.90 -5.88
C PHE A 128 5.47 12.87 -7.04
N PHE A 129 4.67 12.57 -8.05
CA PHE A 129 4.39 13.47 -9.17
C PHE A 129 2.89 13.42 -9.46
N LYS A 130 2.20 14.56 -9.35
CA LYS A 130 0.77 14.61 -9.64
C LYS A 130 0.53 14.66 -11.15
N LYS A 131 -0.49 13.94 -11.61
CA LYS A 131 -0.99 14.09 -12.99
C LYS A 131 -1.99 15.25 -13.05
N PRO A 132 -1.89 16.15 -14.04
CA PRO A 132 -2.73 17.36 -14.09
C PRO A 132 -4.22 17.09 -14.35
N PHE A 133 -4.60 15.91 -14.86
CA PHE A 133 -5.96 15.60 -15.29
C PHE A 133 -6.64 14.47 -14.50
N ILE A 134 -5.91 13.78 -13.63
CA ILE A 134 -6.41 12.69 -12.80
C ILE A 134 -5.74 12.87 -11.45
N LEU A 135 -6.53 12.86 -10.36
CA LEU A 135 -6.01 12.86 -9.01
C LEU A 135 -5.31 11.52 -8.75
N CYS A 136 -4.06 11.42 -9.18
CA CYS A 136 -3.21 10.25 -9.13
C CYS A 136 -1.77 10.73 -8.91
N HIS A 137 -1.12 10.13 -7.92
CA HIS A 137 0.29 10.37 -7.63
C HIS A 137 1.13 9.23 -8.18
N VAL A 138 1.95 9.54 -9.18
CA VAL A 138 2.97 8.61 -9.67
C VAL A 138 4.09 8.57 -8.64
N MET A 139 4.51 7.36 -8.28
CA MET A 139 5.55 7.14 -7.28
C MET A 139 6.86 6.75 -7.95
N ARG A 140 7.95 7.39 -7.53
CA ARG A 140 9.31 6.91 -7.81
C ARG A 140 9.90 6.37 -6.51
N CYS A 141 10.11 5.06 -6.46
CA CYS A 141 10.75 4.37 -5.34
C CYS A 141 12.22 4.09 -5.66
N VAL A 142 13.13 4.50 -4.77
CA VAL A 142 14.57 4.17 -4.87
C VAL A 142 15.07 3.60 -3.55
N LEU A 143 16.00 2.65 -3.62
CA LEU A 143 16.70 2.18 -2.43
C LEU A 143 17.59 3.29 -1.88
N ARG A 144 17.52 3.53 -0.57
CA ARG A 144 18.45 4.43 0.10
C ARG A 144 19.87 3.89 -0.04
N ARG A 145 20.77 4.66 -0.67
CA ARG A 145 22.20 4.37 -0.60
C ARG A 145 22.66 4.65 0.83
N MET A 146 23.06 3.61 1.54
CA MET A 146 23.86 3.78 2.75
C MET A 146 25.24 4.26 2.29
N GLU A 147 25.59 5.52 2.58
CA GLU A 147 26.97 5.95 2.45
C GLU A 147 27.81 5.06 3.37
N LYS A 148 28.77 4.33 2.79
CA LYS A 148 29.75 3.60 3.59
C LYS A 148 30.58 4.66 4.32
N CYS A 149 30.47 4.70 5.65
CA CYS A 149 31.47 5.37 6.48
C CYS A 149 32.86 4.78 6.22
#